data_AF-A0A7W8E856-F1
#
_entry.id   AF-A0A7W8E856-F1
#
_cell.length_a   1.000
_cell.length_b   1.000
_cell.length_c   1.000
_cell.angle_alpha   90.00
_cell.angle_beta   90.00
_cell.angle_gamma   90.00
#
_symmetry.space_group_name_H-M   'P 1'
#
loop_
_entity.id
_entity.type
_entity.pdbx_description
1 polymer ?
#
loop_
_entity_poly.entity_id
_entity_poly.type
_entity_poly.pdbx_seq_one_letter_code
_entity_poly.pdbx_strand_id
1 'polypeptide(L)'
;MDAYEKGALPYPDGTILAKLAWKQVPLVEGHEIVPDAFVPGPTTTVQFMVKNSKRYAVTGGWGFGRFIDGKPVDKAQHETCFSCHAAHAKGHDYVFTRYAP
;
A
#
# COMPACT_ATOMS: atom_id res chain seq x y z
N MET A 1 0.32 -7.05 -14.01
CA MET A 1 -1.05 -7.20 -13.47
C MET A 1 -1.41 -8.67 -13.32
N ASP A 2 -1.07 -9.52 -14.29
CA ASP A 2 -1.35 -10.97 -14.32
C ASP A 2 -1.12 -11.73 -13.00
N ALA A 3 0.04 -11.55 -12.35
CA ALA A 3 0.34 -12.26 -11.09
C ALA A 3 -0.62 -11.85 -9.96
N TYR A 4 -1.04 -10.58 -9.92
CA TYR A 4 -1.97 -10.06 -8.93
C TYR A 4 -3.40 -10.57 -9.19
N GLU A 5 -3.84 -10.52 -10.44
CA GLU A 5 -5.15 -11.02 -10.88
C GLU A 5 -5.29 -12.53 -10.67
N LYS A 6 -4.22 -13.30 -10.93
CA LYS A 6 -4.19 -14.76 -10.72
C LYS A 6 -3.94 -15.17 -9.27
N GLY A 7 -3.70 -14.21 -8.36
CA GLY A 7 -3.35 -14.50 -6.97
C GLY A 7 -2.07 -15.33 -6.82
N ALA A 8 -1.12 -15.18 -7.74
CA ALA A 8 0.12 -15.95 -7.74
C ALA A 8 1.02 -15.53 -6.58
N LEU A 9 1.38 -16.49 -5.72
CA LEU A 9 2.24 -16.28 -4.57
C LEU A 9 3.43 -17.27 -4.61
N PRO A 10 4.66 -16.83 -4.27
CA PRO A 10 5.04 -15.44 -3.99
C PRO A 10 4.95 -14.54 -5.23
N TYR A 11 4.82 -13.23 -5.03
CA TYR A 11 4.87 -12.28 -6.13
C TYR A 11 6.26 -12.30 -6.78
N PRO A 12 6.35 -12.17 -8.11
CA PRO A 12 7.62 -12.19 -8.81
C PRO A 12 8.46 -10.95 -8.47
N ASP A 13 9.80 -11.10 -8.53
CA ASP A 13 10.72 -9.96 -8.47
C ASP A 13 10.39 -8.93 -9.55
N GLY A 14 10.50 -7.65 -9.19
CA GLY A 14 10.05 -6.52 -10.00
C GLY A 14 8.60 -6.12 -9.78
N THR A 15 7.83 -6.87 -8.95
CA THR A 15 6.50 -6.43 -8.53
C THR A 15 6.59 -5.11 -7.76
N ILE A 16 5.75 -4.14 -8.14
CA ILE A 16 5.61 -2.86 -7.46
C ILE A 16 4.14 -2.66 -7.15
N LEU A 17 3.81 -2.45 -5.88
CA LEU A 17 2.46 -2.09 -5.44
C LEU A 17 2.49 -0.69 -4.86
N ALA A 18 1.54 0.14 -5.30
CA ALA A 18 1.34 1.49 -4.79
C ALA A 18 0.05 1.56 -3.97
N LYS A 19 0.11 2.22 -2.83
CA LYS A 19 -1.04 2.58 -1.99
C LYS A 19 -1.14 4.09 -1.92
N LEU A 20 -2.19 4.64 -2.53
CA LEU A 20 -2.58 6.02 -2.36
C LEU A 20 -3.55 6.12 -1.18
N ALA A 21 -3.29 7.02 -0.25
CA ALA A 21 -4.18 7.29 0.88
C ALA A 21 -4.72 8.72 0.80
N TRP A 22 -6.00 8.90 1.10
CA TRP A 22 -6.70 10.18 1.13
C TRP A 22 -7.50 10.34 2.42
N LYS A 23 -7.80 11.59 2.78
CA LYS A 23 -8.80 11.89 3.80
C LYS A 23 -10.20 11.55 3.28
N GLN A 24 -11.06 11.03 4.13
CA GLN A 24 -12.50 10.95 3.83
C GLN A 24 -13.12 12.31 4.12
N VAL A 25 -13.92 12.83 3.20
CA VAL A 25 -14.70 14.07 3.37
C VAL A 25 -16.18 13.76 3.12
N PRO A 26 -17.13 14.41 3.82
CA PRO A 26 -18.55 14.19 3.59
C PRO A 26 -18.94 14.48 2.13
N LEU A 27 -19.84 13.67 1.58
CA LEU A 27 -20.45 13.94 0.28
C LEU A 27 -21.38 15.15 0.41
N VAL A 28 -21.23 16.11 -0.50
CA VAL A 28 -22.10 17.29 -0.61
C VAL A 28 -22.79 17.24 -1.96
N GLU A 29 -24.13 17.27 -1.96
CA GLU A 29 -24.96 17.38 -3.16
C GLU A 29 -25.75 18.69 -3.10
N GLY A 30 -25.48 19.59 -4.05
CA GLY A 30 -26.02 20.96 -3.99
C GLY A 30 -25.52 21.71 -2.77
N HIS A 31 -26.42 22.00 -1.82
CA HIS A 31 -26.11 22.71 -0.57
C HIS A 31 -26.28 21.83 0.67
N GLU A 32 -26.48 20.52 0.50
CA GLU A 32 -26.74 19.60 1.60
C GLU A 32 -25.61 18.57 1.75
N ILE A 33 -25.29 18.23 2.99
CA ILE A 33 -24.42 17.10 3.32
C ILE A 33 -25.27 15.84 3.29
N VAL A 34 -24.85 14.84 2.51
CA VAL A 34 -25.49 13.53 2.50
C VAL A 34 -25.03 12.75 3.75
N PRO A 35 -25.95 12.39 4.67
CA PRO A 35 -25.57 11.68 5.90
C PRO A 35 -24.87 10.35 5.60
N ASP A 36 -23.82 10.06 6.35
CA ASP A 36 -23.02 8.82 6.28
C ASP A 36 -22.41 8.48 4.91
N ALA A 37 -22.42 9.42 3.96
CA ALA A 37 -21.78 9.29 2.66
C ALA A 37 -20.48 10.11 2.60
N PHE A 38 -19.43 9.50 2.05
CA PHE A 38 -18.09 10.09 1.99
C PHE A 38 -17.46 9.94 0.61
N VAL A 39 -16.65 10.92 0.22
CA VAL A 39 -15.84 10.90 -0.99
C VAL A 39 -14.35 11.08 -0.66
N PRO A 40 -13.44 10.72 -1.59
CA PRO A 40 -12.03 11.04 -1.45
C PRO A 40 -11.78 12.55 -1.37
N GLY A 41 -11.10 12.99 -0.32
CA GLY A 41 -10.59 14.34 -0.15
C GLY A 41 -9.09 14.43 -0.47
N PRO A 42 -8.37 15.38 0.16
CA PRO A 42 -6.93 15.55 -0.05
C PRO A 42 -6.14 14.26 0.20
N THR A 43 -5.15 14.03 -0.66
CA THR A 43 -4.20 12.93 -0.49
C THR A 43 -3.32 13.17 0.74
N THR A 44 -2.84 12.10 1.35
CA THR A 44 -2.05 12.16 2.59
C THR A 44 -0.69 11.50 2.40
N THR A 45 -0.68 10.26 1.93
CA THR A 45 0.56 9.53 1.66
C THR A 45 0.43 8.76 0.37
N VAL A 46 1.54 8.69 -0.36
CA VAL A 46 1.77 7.64 -1.35
C VAL A 46 2.76 6.67 -0.73
N GLN A 47 2.43 5.38 -0.76
CA GLN A 47 3.28 4.33 -0.23
C GLN A 47 3.54 3.30 -1.31
N PHE A 48 4.73 2.72 -1.31
CA PHE A 48 5.14 1.69 -2.24
C PHE A 48 5.68 0.49 -1.48
N MET A 49 5.48 -0.69 -2.06
CA MET A 49 6.29 -1.86 -1.76
C MET A 49 6.82 -2.47 -3.06
N VAL A 50 8.10 -2.84 -3.04
CA VAL A 50 8.83 -3.33 -4.22
C VAL A 50 9.44 -4.69 -3.92
N LYS A 51 9.14 -5.69 -4.75
CA LYS A 51 9.69 -7.04 -4.64
C LYS A 51 11.06 -7.10 -5.32
N ASN A 52 12.09 -7.40 -4.53
CA ASN A 52 13.42 -7.77 -4.99
C ASN A 52 14.06 -8.70 -3.96
N SER A 53 13.97 -10.01 -4.21
CA SER A 53 14.43 -11.07 -3.32
C SER A 53 15.90 -10.95 -2.92
N LYS A 54 16.75 -10.47 -3.84
CA LYS A 54 18.19 -10.29 -3.59
C LYS A 54 18.46 -9.07 -2.70
N ARG A 55 17.86 -7.92 -3.05
CA ARG A 55 18.11 -6.65 -2.34
C ARG A 55 17.47 -6.63 -0.95
N TYR A 56 16.33 -7.29 -0.78
CA TYR A 56 15.49 -7.22 0.42
C TYR A 56 15.35 -8.60 1.09
N ALA A 57 16.43 -9.39 1.11
CA ALA A 57 16.42 -10.77 1.59
C ALA A 57 15.90 -10.91 3.04
N VAL A 58 16.21 -9.94 3.91
CA VAL A 58 15.82 -9.96 5.33
C VAL A 58 14.36 -9.56 5.59
N THR A 59 13.69 -9.01 4.58
CA THR A 59 12.29 -8.58 4.64
C THR A 59 11.40 -9.40 3.70
N GLY A 60 11.74 -10.69 3.52
CA GLY A 60 10.98 -11.60 2.64
C GLY A 60 10.96 -11.15 1.18
N GLY A 61 11.96 -10.39 0.74
CA GLY A 61 12.07 -9.83 -0.60
C GLY A 61 11.36 -8.50 -0.80
N TRP A 62 10.82 -7.85 0.23
CA TRP A 62 10.08 -6.59 0.09
C TRP A 62 10.80 -5.36 0.65
N GLY A 63 10.99 -4.35 -0.19
CA GLY A 63 11.35 -3.00 0.24
C GLY A 63 10.12 -2.11 0.33
N PHE A 64 10.15 -1.11 1.21
CA PHE A 64 9.03 -0.21 1.47
C PHE A 64 9.45 1.24 1.28
N GLY A 65 8.54 2.08 0.78
CA GLY A 65 8.74 3.51 0.63
C GLY A 65 7.48 4.27 1.01
N ARG A 66 7.63 5.35 1.76
CA ARG A 66 6.55 6.26 2.14
C ARG A 66 6.89 7.68 1.73
N PHE A 67 5.91 8.36 1.15
CA PHE A 67 6.02 9.72 0.66
C PHE A 67 4.87 10.56 1.22
N ILE A 68 5.20 11.78 1.65
CA ILE A 68 4.27 12.81 2.11
C ILE A 68 4.55 14.04 1.26
N ASP A 69 3.51 14.60 0.64
CA ASP A 69 3.62 15.76 -0.25
C ASP A 69 4.70 15.61 -1.34
N GLY A 70 4.78 14.41 -1.92
CA GLY A 70 5.76 14.07 -2.96
C GLY A 70 7.20 13.87 -2.48
N LYS A 71 7.48 14.02 -1.17
CA LYS A 71 8.81 13.87 -0.59
C LYS A 71 8.95 12.55 0.17
N PRO A 72 10.07 11.83 0.06
CA PRO A 72 10.30 10.64 0.85
C PRO A 72 10.47 11.00 2.33
N VAL A 73 9.92 10.18 3.21
CA VAL A 73 10.31 10.21 4.63
C VAL A 73 11.70 9.62 4.82
N ASP A 74 12.26 9.73 6.03
CA ASP A 74 13.55 9.16 6.35
C ASP A 74 13.57 7.61 6.30
N LYS A 75 14.79 7.06 6.30
CA LYS A 75 15.02 5.62 6.22
C LYS A 75 14.42 4.85 7.41
N ALA A 76 14.50 5.40 8.62
CA ALA A 76 14.01 4.72 9.81
C ALA A 76 12.50 4.50 9.73
N GLN A 77 11.76 5.48 9.20
CA GLN A 77 10.33 5.35 8.95
C GLN A 77 10.01 4.28 7.90
N HIS A 78 10.80 4.15 6.82
CA HIS A 78 10.60 3.06 5.84
C HIS A 78 10.81 1.67 6.46
N GLU A 79 11.77 1.53 7.39
CA GLU A 79 12.10 0.26 8.03
C GLU A 79 11.03 -0.23 9.01
N THR A 80 10.11 0.64 9.45
CA THR A 80 8.99 0.26 10.34
C THR A 80 7.94 -0.63 9.67
N CYS A 81 7.84 -0.62 8.34
CA CYS A 81 6.72 -1.23 7.62
C CYS A 81 6.71 -2.77 7.71
N PHE A 82 7.88 -3.42 7.57
CA PHE A 82 7.92 -4.87 7.38
C PHE A 82 7.41 -5.67 8.58
N SER A 83 7.65 -5.20 9.81
CA SER A 83 7.23 -5.91 11.02
C SER A 83 5.71 -6.19 11.06
N CYS A 84 4.90 -5.20 10.72
CA CYS A 84 3.44 -5.31 10.64
C CYS A 84 3.02 -6.26 9.51
N HIS A 85 3.63 -6.12 8.33
CA HIS A 85 3.35 -7.00 7.19
C HIS A 85 3.74 -8.46 7.47
N ALA A 86 4.85 -8.70 8.17
CA ALA A 86 5.28 -10.03 8.59
C ALA A 86 4.34 -10.63 9.63
N ALA A 87 3.86 -9.83 10.58
CA ALA A 87 2.94 -10.30 11.62
C ALA A 87 1.56 -10.69 11.07
N HIS A 88 1.07 -9.99 10.05
CA HIS A 88 -0.34 -10.10 9.64
C HIS A 88 -0.58 -10.58 8.20
N ALA A 89 0.44 -10.59 7.33
CA ALA A 89 0.28 -10.92 5.91
C ALA A 89 1.31 -11.94 5.39
N LYS A 90 2.09 -12.60 6.26
CA LYS A 90 3.12 -13.57 5.84
C LYS A 90 2.60 -14.67 4.91
N GLY A 91 1.38 -15.18 5.14
CA GLY A 91 0.75 -16.20 4.29
C GLY A 91 0.37 -15.73 2.88
N HIS A 92 0.40 -14.43 2.64
CA HIS A 92 0.02 -13.79 1.37
C HIS A 92 1.19 -13.01 0.78
N ASP A 93 2.41 -13.55 0.94
CA ASP A 93 3.67 -12.91 0.54
C ASP A 93 3.76 -11.46 1.02
N TYR A 94 3.35 -11.22 2.27
CA TYR A 94 3.41 -9.91 2.94
C TYR A 94 2.51 -8.83 2.32
N VAL A 95 1.56 -9.18 1.46
CA VAL A 95 0.59 -8.25 0.86
C VAL A 95 -0.79 -8.45 1.50
N PHE A 96 -1.40 -7.37 1.98
CA PHE A 96 -2.72 -7.41 2.64
C PHE A 96 -3.89 -7.54 1.67
N THR A 97 -3.74 -6.99 0.47
CA THR A 97 -4.80 -6.94 -0.53
C THR A 97 -4.69 -8.13 -1.48
N ARG A 98 -5.84 -8.62 -1.89
CA ARG A 98 -5.98 -9.55 -3.00
C ARG A 98 -6.73 -8.85 -4.12
N TYR A 99 -6.59 -9.34 -5.35
CA TYR A 99 -7.45 -8.87 -6.42
C TYR A 99 -8.91 -9.16 -6.06
N ALA A 100 -9.75 -8.12 -6.12
CA ALA A 100 -11.19 -8.21 -5.95
C ALA A 100 -11.80 -7.84 -7.32
N PRO A 101 -12.35 -8.82 -8.07
CA PRO A 101 -12.91 -8.60 -9.39
C PRO A 101 -14.17 -7.74 -9.36
#